data_AF-A0AA37VVP2-F1
#
_entry.id   AF-A0AA37VVP2-F1
#
_cell.length_a   1.000
_cell.length_b   1.000
_cell.length_c   1.000
_cell.angle_alpha   90.00
_cell.angle_beta   90.00
_cell.angle_gamma   90.00
#
_symmetry.space_group_name_H-M   'P 1'
#
loop_
_entity.id
_entity.type
_entity.pdbx_description
1 polymer ?
#
loop_
_entity_poly.entity_id
_entity_poly.type
_entity_poly.pdbx_seq_one_letter_code
_entity_poly.pdbx_strand_id
1 'polypeptide(L)'
;MSIITKGPHRSLALTTLLALSLALSAGCSSKNSKARHAASNVGSNCFAKAVPSTGEGGLAWGNTLSIARQKSLNNCVRYATRSGGTPRTCQVVMAKCKN
;
A
#
# COMPACT_ATOMS: atom_id res chain seq x y z
N MET A 1 30.39 -3.52 49.36
CA MET A 1 28.94 -3.80 49.24
C MET A 1 28.69 -4.30 47.82
N SER A 2 28.66 -5.61 47.60
CA SER A 2 28.27 -6.19 46.31
C SER A 2 26.97 -6.91 46.54
N ILE A 3 25.86 -6.28 46.16
CA ILE A 3 24.53 -6.83 46.38
C ILE A 3 24.30 -7.87 45.28
N ILE A 4 24.47 -9.14 45.64
CA ILE A 4 24.02 -10.27 44.83
C ILE A 4 22.52 -10.41 45.06
N THR A 5 21.71 -9.83 44.18
CA THR A 5 20.27 -10.02 44.19
C THR A 5 19.94 -11.37 43.56
N LYS A 6 19.63 -12.37 44.40
CA LYS A 6 19.04 -13.66 43.99
C LYS A 6 17.50 -13.54 43.97
N GLY A 7 16.89 -13.55 42.78
CA GLY A 7 15.45 -13.79 42.56
C GLY A 7 14.80 -12.93 41.46
N PRO A 8 13.64 -13.33 40.90
CA PRO A 8 13.41 -14.47 39.99
C PRO A 8 13.84 -14.10 38.55
N HIS A 9 15.02 -14.54 38.12
CA HIS A 9 15.63 -14.07 36.86
C HIS A 9 14.82 -14.47 35.61
N ARG A 10 13.97 -15.49 35.71
CA ARG A 10 13.12 -15.96 34.61
C ARG A 10 11.99 -14.99 34.28
N SER A 11 11.33 -14.40 35.28
CA SER A 11 10.22 -13.48 35.04
C SER A 11 10.69 -12.15 34.46
N LEU A 12 11.86 -11.65 34.89
CA LEU A 12 12.44 -10.41 34.38
C LEU A 12 13.00 -10.57 32.96
N ALA A 13 13.56 -11.74 32.64
CA ALA A 13 13.97 -12.08 31.28
C ALA A 13 12.75 -12.26 30.34
N LEU A 14 11.66 -12.87 30.84
CA LEU A 14 10.42 -13.02 30.06
C LEU A 14 9.78 -11.67 29.74
N THR A 15 9.70 -10.75 30.73
CA THR A 15 9.08 -9.44 30.52
C THR A 15 9.90 -8.56 29.59
N THR A 16 11.22 -8.63 29.63
CA THR A 16 12.08 -7.93 28.66
C THR A 16 11.92 -8.52 27.26
N LEU A 17 11.92 -9.85 27.08
CA LEU A 17 11.63 -10.48 25.78
C LEU A 17 10.25 -10.10 25.23
N LEU A 18 9.21 -10.07 26.07
CA LEU A 18 7.87 -9.65 25.67
C LEU A 18 7.87 -8.18 25.23
N ALA A 19 8.49 -7.30 26.02
CA ALA A 19 8.55 -5.87 25.71
C ALA A 19 9.31 -5.59 24.40
N LEU A 20 10.42 -6.30 24.14
CA LEU A 20 11.14 -6.19 22.87
C LEU A 20 10.31 -6.73 21.69
N SER A 21 9.55 -7.81 21.88
CA SER A 21 8.67 -8.36 20.84
C SER A 21 7.51 -7.42 20.50
N LEU A 22 6.93 -6.76 21.51
CA LEU A 22 5.88 -5.73 21.32
C LEU A 22 6.44 -4.45 20.66
N ALA A 23 7.65 -4.04 21.02
CA ALA A 23 8.32 -2.91 20.38
C ALA A 23 8.65 -3.19 18.90
N LEU A 24 9.08 -4.42 18.57
CA LEU A 24 9.37 -4.81 17.19
C LEU A 24 8.10 -4.91 16.32
N SER A 25 6.98 -5.33 16.91
CA SER A 25 5.68 -5.39 16.21
C SER A 25 5.03 -4.03 16.01
N ALA A 26 5.29 -3.05 16.90
CA ALA A 26 4.85 -1.66 16.70
C ALA A 26 5.64 -0.92 15.59
N GLY A 27 6.82 -1.42 15.19
CA GLY A 27 7.73 -0.77 14.24
C GLY A 27 7.52 -1.11 12.75
N CYS A 28 6.64 -2.05 12.40
CA CYS A 28 6.45 -2.48 11.00
C CYS A 28 5.06 -2.18 10.42
N SER A 29 4.36 -1.16 10.93
CA SER A 29 3.23 -0.57 10.21
C SER A 29 3.69 0.51 9.23
N SER A 30 4.62 0.15 8.35
CA SER A 30 4.88 0.93 7.13
C SER A 30 3.96 0.48 5.99
N LYS A 31 2.82 -0.16 6.28
CA LYS A 31 1.66 -0.07 5.40
C LYS A 31 0.84 1.16 5.76
N ASN A 32 1.44 2.32 5.47
CA ASN A 32 0.68 3.39 4.84
C ASN A 32 0.34 2.96 3.40
N SER A 33 -0.33 1.80 3.25
CA SER A 33 -1.24 1.53 2.16
C SER A 33 -2.46 2.44 2.34
N LYS A 34 -2.26 3.74 2.61
CA LYS A 34 -3.29 4.69 2.25
C LYS A 34 -3.52 4.42 0.79
N ALA A 35 -4.77 4.10 0.49
CA ALA A 35 -5.36 4.21 -0.82
C ALA A 35 -5.28 5.67 -1.35
N ARG A 36 -4.12 6.35 -1.27
CA ARG A 36 -3.87 7.63 -1.92
C ARG A 36 -3.81 7.46 -3.44
N HIS A 37 -3.61 6.24 -3.94
CA HIS A 37 -3.82 5.92 -5.35
C HIS A 37 -5.29 5.94 -5.75
N ALA A 38 -6.20 5.90 -4.77
CA ALA A 38 -7.64 6.09 -4.96
C ALA A 38 -8.10 7.41 -4.34
N ALA A 39 -7.26 8.45 -4.32
CA ALA A 39 -7.77 9.80 -4.18
C ALA A 39 -8.70 10.04 -5.38
N SER A 40 -10.00 9.75 -5.20
CA SER A 40 -11.02 10.31 -6.05
C SER A 40 -10.77 11.80 -6.02
N ASN A 41 -10.41 12.40 -7.15
CA ASN A 41 -10.57 13.84 -7.27
C ASN A 41 -12.06 14.07 -7.00
N VAL A 42 -12.37 14.61 -5.83
CA VAL A 42 -13.73 15.01 -5.45
C VAL A 42 -14.19 15.96 -6.56
N GLY A 43 -15.10 15.49 -7.43
CA GLY A 43 -15.57 16.23 -8.62
C GLY A 43 -15.29 15.57 -9.98
N SER A 44 -14.53 14.47 -10.06
CA SER A 44 -14.35 13.73 -11.32
C SER A 44 -15.49 12.73 -11.55
N ASN A 45 -16.18 12.83 -12.68
CA ASN A 45 -17.31 11.96 -13.01
C ASN A 45 -16.88 10.63 -13.64
N CYS A 46 -15.67 10.53 -14.18
CA CYS A 46 -15.20 9.33 -14.87
C CYS A 46 -14.02 8.67 -14.14
N PHE A 47 -13.96 7.35 -14.20
CA PHE A 47 -12.84 6.56 -13.70
C PHE A 47 -12.37 5.52 -14.72
N ALA A 48 -11.12 5.09 -14.57
CA ALA A 48 -10.57 3.96 -15.29
C ALA A 48 -9.63 3.14 -14.42
N LYS A 49 -9.51 1.86 -14.75
CA LYS A 49 -8.56 0.91 -14.18
C LYS A 49 -7.74 0.30 -15.31
N ALA A 50 -6.42 0.32 -15.12
CA ALA A 50 -5.46 -0.30 -16.00
C ALA A 50 -4.62 -1.28 -15.19
N VAL A 51 -4.37 -2.46 -15.74
CA VAL A 51 -3.59 -3.51 -15.07
C VAL A 51 -2.48 -4.03 -15.99
N PRO A 52 -1.32 -4.39 -15.43
CA PRO A 52 -0.31 -5.18 -16.13
C PRO A 52 -0.76 -6.63 -16.28
N SER A 53 0.03 -7.46 -16.97
CA SER A 53 -0.22 -8.91 -17.08
C SER A 53 -0.30 -9.63 -15.73
N THR A 54 0.43 -9.13 -14.72
CA THR A 54 0.49 -9.66 -13.35
C THR A 54 0.57 -8.50 -12.36
N GLY A 55 -0.25 -8.49 -11.30
CA GLY A 55 -0.26 -7.44 -10.27
C GLY A 55 -1.46 -6.49 -10.32
N GLU A 56 -1.47 -5.44 -9.47
CA GLU A 56 -2.69 -4.68 -9.17
C GLU A 56 -2.97 -3.46 -10.08
N GLY A 57 -1.96 -2.97 -10.81
CA GLY A 57 -2.11 -1.85 -11.75
C GLY A 57 -2.50 -0.52 -11.11
N GLY A 58 -3.12 0.37 -11.89
CA GLY A 58 -3.48 1.73 -11.49
C GLY A 58 -4.97 2.07 -11.67
N LEU A 59 -5.58 2.64 -10.64
CA LEU A 59 -6.90 3.30 -10.71
C LEU A 59 -6.69 4.81 -10.88
N ALA A 60 -7.51 5.47 -11.70
CA ALA A 60 -7.54 6.93 -11.75
C ALA A 60 -8.92 7.49 -12.10
N TRP A 61 -9.13 8.74 -11.70
CA TRP A 61 -10.33 9.53 -11.96
C TRP A 61 -10.02 10.73 -12.85
N GLY A 62 -11.00 11.15 -13.65
CA GLY A 62 -10.93 12.33 -14.53
C GLY A 62 -12.31 12.88 -14.89
N ASN A 63 -12.33 14.12 -15.38
CA ASN A 63 -13.57 14.79 -15.79
C ASN A 63 -14.16 14.16 -17.07
N THR A 64 -13.30 13.60 -17.93
CA THR A 64 -13.68 12.86 -19.13
C THR A 64 -13.12 11.44 -19.09
N LEU A 65 -13.73 10.54 -19.86
CA LEU A 65 -13.30 9.15 -19.96
C LEU A 65 -11.85 9.02 -20.48
N SER A 66 -11.44 9.88 -21.42
CA SER A 66 -10.08 9.89 -21.97
C SER A 66 -9.03 10.26 -20.93
N ILE A 67 -9.30 11.30 -20.11
CA ILE A 67 -8.39 11.72 -19.03
C ILE A 67 -8.26 10.60 -17.98
N ALA A 68 -9.37 9.97 -17.60
CA ALA A 68 -9.35 8.89 -16.62
C ALA A 68 -8.51 7.70 -17.13
N ARG A 69 -8.68 7.31 -18.40
CA ARG A 69 -7.89 6.24 -19.05
C ARG A 69 -6.40 6.57 -19.08
N GLN A 70 -6.04 7.77 -19.53
CA GLN A 70 -4.64 8.18 -19.62
C GLN A 70 -3.97 8.18 -18.25
N LYS A 71 -4.61 8.78 -17.23
CA LYS A 71 -4.07 8.77 -15.86
C LYS A 71 -3.92 7.35 -15.32
N SER A 72 -4.91 6.49 -15.56
CA SER A 72 -4.90 5.11 -15.09
C SER A 72 -3.76 4.31 -15.72
N LEU A 73 -3.55 4.44 -17.03
CA LEU A 73 -2.40 3.85 -17.73
C LEU A 73 -1.07 4.38 -17.22
N ASN A 74 -0.91 5.70 -17.09
CA ASN A 74 0.32 6.29 -16.56
C ASN A 74 0.64 5.80 -15.14
N ASN A 75 -0.39 5.69 -14.29
CA ASN A 75 -0.25 5.12 -12.95
C ASN A 75 0.14 3.64 -12.99
N CYS A 76 -0.47 2.85 -13.88
CA CYS A 76 -0.09 1.45 -14.08
C CYS A 76 1.38 1.34 -14.50
N VAL A 77 1.81 2.05 -15.55
CA VAL A 77 3.19 2.00 -16.05
C VAL A 77 4.18 2.37 -14.96
N ARG A 78 3.87 3.43 -14.19
CA ARG A 78 4.75 3.93 -13.12
C ARG A 78 4.88 2.97 -11.94
N TYR A 79 3.86 2.17 -11.65
CA TYR A 79 3.79 1.36 -10.44
C TYR A 79 3.68 -0.14 -10.66
N ALA A 80 3.63 -0.61 -11.91
CA ALA A 80 3.48 -2.03 -12.25
C ALA A 80 4.55 -2.89 -11.57
N THR A 81 5.80 -2.44 -11.56
CA THR A 81 6.93 -3.20 -10.97
C THR A 81 6.77 -3.40 -9.46
N ARG A 82 6.12 -2.47 -8.76
CA ARG A 82 5.88 -2.58 -7.31
C ARG A 82 4.96 -3.73 -6.93
N SER A 83 4.07 -4.13 -7.84
CA SER A 83 3.15 -5.25 -7.67
C SER A 83 3.58 -6.52 -8.43
N GLY A 84 4.85 -6.61 -8.86
CA GLY A 84 5.35 -7.76 -9.64
C GLY A 84 4.86 -7.79 -11.10
N GLY A 85 4.45 -6.64 -11.64
CA GLY A 85 3.99 -6.48 -13.02
C GLY A 85 5.01 -5.82 -13.93
N THR A 86 4.78 -5.92 -15.24
CA THR A 86 5.66 -5.31 -16.25
C THR A 86 5.04 -4.03 -16.82
N PRO A 87 5.72 -2.87 -16.77
CA PRO A 87 5.17 -1.58 -17.24
C PRO A 87 4.64 -1.61 -18.69
N ARG A 88 5.33 -2.32 -19.58
CA ARG A 88 4.95 -2.43 -21.01
C ARG A 88 3.67 -3.23 -21.27
N THR A 89 3.13 -3.91 -20.26
CA THR A 89 1.93 -4.77 -20.38
C THR A 89 0.67 -4.09 -19.83
N CYS A 90 0.78 -2.82 -19.44
CA CYS A 90 -0.34 -2.08 -18.88
C CYS A 90 -1.43 -1.83 -19.92
N GLN A 91 -2.65 -2.27 -19.60
CA GLN A 91 -3.82 -2.09 -20.45
C GLN A 91 -5.03 -1.64 -19.64
N VAL A 92 -5.89 -0.81 -20.22
CA VAL A 92 -7.15 -0.39 -19.60
C VAL A 92 -8.14 -1.56 -19.67
N VAL A 93 -8.54 -2.08 -18.52
CA VAL A 93 -9.53 -3.17 -18.41
C VAL A 93 -10.93 -2.65 -18.10
N MET A 94 -11.03 -1.44 -17.55
CA MET A 94 -12.31 -0.85 -17.18
C MET A 94 -12.23 0.66 -17.29
N ALA A 95 -13.27 1.28 -17.85
CA ALA A 95 -13.45 2.72 -17.82
C ALA A 95 -14.94 3.06 -17.86
N LYS A 96 -15.40 3.91 -16.95
CA LYS A 96 -16.81 4.27 -16.83
C LYS A 96 -16.96 5.70 -16.29
N CYS A 97 -18.03 6.36 -16.72
CA CYS A 97 -18.49 7.62 -16.12
C CYS A 97 -19.73 7.39 -15.26
N LYS A 98 -19.85 8.18 -14.20
CA LYS A 98 -21.06 8.35 -13.42
C LYS A 98 -22.03 9.20 -14.25
N ASN A 99 -23.26 8.72 -14.40
CA ASN A 99 -24.37 9.46 -15.00
C ASN A 99 -24.97 10.43 -14.00
#